data_AF-A0A7D5GFN9-F1
#
_entry.id   AF-A0A7D5GFN9-F1
#
_cell.length_a   1.000
_cell.length_b   1.000
_cell.length_c   1.000
_cell.angle_alpha   90.00
_cell.angle_beta   90.00
_cell.angle_gamma   90.00
#
_symmetry.space_group_name_H-M   'P 1'
#
loop_
_entity.id
_entity.type
_entity.pdbx_description
1 polymer ?
#
loop_
_entity_poly.entity_id
_entity_poly.type
_entity_poly.pdbx_seq_one_letter_code
_entity_poly.pdbx_strand_id
1 'polypeptide(L)'
;MFRDALETIVSGILAFAIGYLLWPPFPGQFYWGAVSDVVGGFVTLLVIIGLCFSFGFIVRNTTPITSVNFAIGSLLAYLVGMYLIAATMEPDSPVHWLVYGLMLAGTIFGHAPSEILDAAIDGFVRMLDLSSQR
;
A
#
# COMPACT_ATOMS: atom_id res chain seq x y z
N MET A 1 2.81 21.16 15.47
CA MET A 1 4.22 20.78 15.20
C MET A 1 4.61 19.45 15.82
N PHE A 2 4.67 19.30 17.16
CA PHE A 2 5.07 17.99 17.76
C PHE A 2 4.09 16.86 17.43
N ARG A 3 2.78 17.14 17.52
CA ARG A 3 1.73 16.18 17.15
C ARG A 3 1.84 15.72 15.69
N ASP A 4 2.01 16.66 14.76
CA ASP A 4 2.07 16.36 13.32
C ASP A 4 3.31 15.51 12.98
N ALA A 5 4.44 15.80 13.60
CA ALA A 5 5.66 14.99 13.47
C ALA A 5 5.45 13.57 14.01
N LEU A 6 4.81 13.44 15.19
CA LEU A 6 4.52 12.13 15.78
C LEU A 6 3.52 11.33 14.93
N GLU A 7 2.45 11.96 14.41
CA GLU A 7 1.52 11.33 13.48
C GLU A 7 2.25 10.80 12.23
N THR A 8 3.15 11.60 11.66
CA THR A 8 3.95 11.22 10.50
C THR A 8 4.87 10.02 10.81
N ILE A 9 5.56 10.05 11.95
CA ILE A 9 6.46 8.97 12.39
C ILE A 9 5.68 7.67 12.63
N VAL A 10 4.59 7.74 13.38
CA VAL A 10 3.72 6.58 13.67
C VAL A 10 3.18 6.00 12.37
N SER A 11 2.72 6.85 11.45
CA SER A 11 2.24 6.42 10.13
C SER A 11 3.33 5.71 9.33
N GLY A 12 4.56 6.23 9.35
CA GLY A 12 5.68 5.58 8.70
C GLY A 12 6.03 4.23 9.31
N ILE A 13 6.03 4.11 10.63
CA ILE A 13 6.25 2.83 11.33
C ILE A 13 5.17 1.82 10.96
N LEU A 14 3.90 2.24 10.98
CA LEU A 14 2.75 1.40 10.62
C LEU A 14 2.84 0.93 9.16
N ALA A 15 3.12 1.84 8.23
CA ALA A 15 3.26 1.54 6.81
C ALA A 15 4.45 0.62 6.53
N PHE A 16 5.59 0.84 7.20
CA PHE A 16 6.75 -0.04 7.09
C PHE A 16 6.44 -1.44 7.64
N ALA A 17 5.80 -1.53 8.80
CA ALA A 17 5.44 -2.80 9.43
C ALA A 17 4.48 -3.61 8.55
N ILE A 18 3.41 -3.00 8.03
CA ILE A 18 2.47 -3.72 7.16
C ILE A 18 3.14 -4.13 5.84
N GLY A 19 3.98 -3.26 5.27
CA GLY A 19 4.74 -3.57 4.05
C GLY A 19 5.68 -4.75 4.26
N TYR A 20 6.40 -4.76 5.38
CA TYR A 20 7.31 -5.85 5.75
C TYR A 20 6.57 -7.17 6.02
N LEU A 21 5.44 -7.13 6.74
CA LEU A 21 4.64 -8.31 7.03
C LEU A 21 4.00 -8.90 5.78
N LEU A 22 3.43 -8.04 4.93
CA LEU A 22 2.76 -8.46 3.71
C LEU A 22 3.75 -8.83 2.60
N TRP A 23 4.93 -8.23 2.52
CA TRP A 23 5.87 -8.55 1.43
C TRP A 23 7.31 -8.49 1.95
N PRO A 24 7.73 -9.50 2.73
CA PRO A 24 9.06 -9.51 3.33
C PRO A 24 10.13 -9.51 2.23
N PRO A 25 11.19 -8.71 2.37
CA PRO A 25 12.18 -8.56 1.31
C PRO A 25 13.18 -9.73 1.24
N PHE A 26 13.11 -10.70 2.17
CA PHE A 26 14.11 -11.77 2.28
C PHE A 26 13.85 -12.93 1.32
N PRO A 27 14.90 -13.42 0.60
CA PRO A 27 14.81 -14.62 -0.22
C PRO A 27 14.28 -15.81 0.61
N GLY A 28 13.28 -16.52 0.09
CA GLY A 28 12.71 -17.71 0.72
C GLY A 28 11.64 -17.47 1.81
N GLN A 29 11.30 -16.22 2.14
CA GLN A 29 10.17 -15.91 3.04
C GLN A 29 8.87 -15.52 2.30
N PHE A 30 8.82 -15.78 0.99
CA PHE A 30 7.67 -15.51 0.14
C PHE A 30 6.57 -16.56 0.33
N TYR A 31 5.81 -16.46 1.41
CA TYR A 31 4.62 -17.29 1.61
C TYR A 31 3.56 -17.07 0.51
N TRP A 32 3.59 -15.90 -0.15
CA TRP A 32 2.78 -15.62 -1.33
C TRP A 32 3.12 -16.45 -2.56
N GLY A 33 4.31 -17.08 -2.63
CA GLY A 33 4.63 -18.01 -3.71
C GLY A 33 3.66 -19.19 -3.74
N ALA A 34 3.46 -19.83 -2.58
CA ALA A 34 2.51 -20.94 -2.45
C ALA A 34 1.06 -20.50 -2.74
N VAL A 35 0.67 -19.29 -2.35
CA VAL A 35 -0.65 -18.74 -2.69
C VAL A 35 -0.76 -18.51 -4.20
N SER A 36 0.24 -17.87 -4.80
CA SER A 36 0.31 -17.58 -6.22
C SER A 36 0.30 -18.85 -7.09
N ASP A 37 0.89 -19.94 -6.64
CA ASP A 37 0.86 -21.22 -7.34
C ASP A 37 -0.55 -21.84 -7.38
N VAL A 38 -1.40 -21.52 -6.39
CA VAL A 38 -2.77 -22.03 -6.29
C VAL A 38 -3.79 -21.13 -6.99
N VAL A 39 -3.70 -19.81 -6.77
CA VAL A 39 -4.73 -18.85 -7.23
C VAL A 39 -4.27 -17.94 -8.36
N GLY A 40 -2.98 -18.01 -8.72
CA GLY A 40 -2.35 -17.16 -9.73
C GLY A 40 -1.77 -15.87 -9.15
N GLY A 41 -0.74 -15.35 -9.83
CA GLY A 41 -0.03 -14.14 -9.40
C GLY A 41 -0.91 -12.88 -9.42
N PHE A 42 -1.79 -12.75 -10.41
CA PHE A 42 -2.71 -11.60 -10.50
C PHE A 42 -3.67 -11.53 -9.30
N VAL A 43 -4.31 -12.64 -8.95
CA VAL A 43 -5.22 -12.71 -7.81
C VAL A 43 -4.48 -12.48 -6.50
N THR A 44 -3.26 -13.00 -6.38
CA THR A 44 -2.39 -12.78 -5.21
C THR A 44 -2.11 -11.29 -5.00
N LEU A 45 -1.77 -10.57 -6.07
CA LEU A 45 -1.56 -9.11 -6.00
C LEU A 45 -2.83 -8.36 -5.59
N LEU A 46 -4.01 -8.74 -6.11
CA LEU A 46 -5.27 -8.13 -5.70
C LEU A 46 -5.56 -8.34 -4.21
N VAL A 47 -5.29 -9.54 -3.69
CA VAL A 47 -5.44 -9.83 -2.25
C VAL A 47 -4.53 -8.92 -1.42
N ILE A 48 -3.25 -8.80 -1.79
CA ILE A 48 -2.29 -7.96 -1.06
C ILE A 48 -2.70 -6.49 -1.09
N ILE A 49 -3.08 -5.98 -2.25
CA ILE A 49 -3.56 -4.60 -2.39
C ILE A 49 -4.84 -4.40 -1.56
N GLY A 50 -5.75 -5.36 -1.54
CA GLY A 50 -6.95 -5.35 -0.70
C GLY A 50 -6.63 -5.35 0.80
N LEU A 51 -5.60 -6.07 1.23
CA LEU A 51 -5.12 -6.06 2.62
C LEU A 51 -4.50 -4.70 2.98
N CYS A 52 -3.68 -4.13 2.10
CA CYS A 52 -3.14 -2.77 2.26
C CYS A 52 -4.26 -1.73 2.38
N PHE A 53 -5.26 -1.79 1.50
CA PHE A 53 -6.43 -0.93 1.54
C PHE A 53 -7.20 -1.09 2.86
N SER A 54 -7.49 -2.32 3.26
CA SER A 54 -8.19 -2.62 4.50
C SER A 54 -7.42 -2.09 5.71
N PHE A 55 -6.10 -2.20 5.71
CA PHE A 55 -5.25 -1.65 6.76
C PHE A 55 -5.35 -0.11 6.84
N GLY A 56 -5.20 0.59 5.71
CA GLY A 56 -5.38 2.05 5.67
C GLY A 56 -6.76 2.48 6.17
N PHE A 57 -7.79 1.74 5.78
CA PHE A 57 -9.16 1.97 6.23
C PHE A 57 -9.31 1.77 7.75
N ILE A 58 -8.74 0.70 8.30
CA ILE A 58 -8.76 0.45 9.75
C ILE A 58 -8.05 1.58 10.50
N VAL A 59 -6.86 2.00 10.07
CA VAL A 59 -6.11 3.08 10.73
C VAL A 59 -6.90 4.38 10.72
N ARG A 60 -7.53 4.74 9.60
CA ARG A 60 -8.40 5.93 9.51
C ARG A 60 -9.52 5.90 10.54
N ASN A 61 -10.14 4.75 10.76
CA ASN A 61 -11.30 4.61 11.64
C ASN A 61 -10.95 4.38 13.11
N THR A 62 -9.69 4.03 13.43
CA THR A 62 -9.26 3.69 14.78
C THR A 62 -8.28 4.69 15.39
N THR A 63 -7.73 5.60 14.58
CA THR A 63 -6.72 6.57 15.02
C THR A 63 -7.11 7.98 14.63
N PRO A 64 -6.64 9.01 15.35
CA PRO A 64 -6.89 10.41 15.02
C PRO A 64 -5.90 10.97 13.97
N ILE A 65 -5.20 10.10 13.24
CA ILE A 65 -4.16 10.49 12.28
C ILE A 65 -4.81 11.13 11.05
N THR A 66 -4.31 12.29 10.64
CA THR A 66 -4.79 12.92 9.41
C THR A 66 -4.33 12.17 8.16
N SER A 67 -5.15 12.12 7.10
CA SER A 67 -4.76 11.44 5.85
C SER A 67 -3.50 12.03 5.20
N VAL A 68 -3.22 13.31 5.42
CA VAL A 68 -1.99 13.97 4.93
C VAL A 68 -0.76 13.44 5.65
N ASN A 69 -0.75 13.44 6.99
CA ASN A 69 0.37 12.92 7.77
C ASN A 69 0.56 11.41 7.54
N PHE A 70 -0.54 10.68 7.36
CA PHE A 70 -0.50 9.26 7.01
C PHE A 70 0.17 9.02 5.66
N ALA A 71 -0.21 9.79 4.64
CA ALA A 71 0.38 9.69 3.30
C ALA A 71 1.88 10.05 3.31
N ILE A 72 2.27 11.14 3.99
CA ILE A 72 3.68 11.54 4.11
C ILE A 72 4.48 10.48 4.84
N GLY A 73 4.00 9.99 5.99
CA GLY A 73 4.67 8.93 6.74
C GLY A 73 4.83 7.66 5.94
N SER A 74 3.78 7.24 5.23
CA SER A 74 3.80 6.05 4.36
C SER A 74 4.79 6.21 3.20
N LEU A 75 4.85 7.39 2.58
CA LEU A 75 5.82 7.69 1.52
C LEU A 75 7.26 7.64 2.04
N LEU A 76 7.53 8.21 3.22
CA LEU A 76 8.85 8.13 3.84
C LEU A 76 9.24 6.69 4.15
N ALA A 77 8.30 5.88 4.67
CA ALA A 77 8.53 4.46 4.90
C ALA A 77 8.87 3.69 3.62
N TYR A 78 8.17 3.98 2.51
CA TYR A 78 8.49 3.42 1.21
C TYR A 78 9.91 3.80 0.77
N LEU A 79 10.28 5.08 0.83
CA LEU A 79 11.62 5.55 0.43
C LEU A 79 12.72 4.92 1.28
N VAL A 80 12.53 4.85 2.60
CA VAL A 80 13.47 4.20 3.53
C VAL A 80 13.56 2.71 3.22
N GLY A 81 12.43 2.02 3.02
CA GLY A 81 12.40 0.61 2.66
C GLY A 81 13.14 0.34 1.35
N MET A 82 12.92 1.16 0.32
CA MET A 82 13.59 1.04 -0.98
C MET A 82 15.09 1.26 -0.85
N TYR A 83 15.50 2.25 -0.05
CA TYR A 83 16.91 2.50 0.24
C TYR A 83 17.56 1.30 0.95
N LEU A 84 16.90 0.74 1.96
CA LEU A 84 17.40 -0.43 2.70
C LEU A 84 17.53 -1.66 1.78
N ILE A 85 16.52 -1.93 0.94
CA ILE A 85 16.56 -3.03 -0.02
C ILE A 85 17.70 -2.84 -1.02
N ALA A 86 17.82 -1.64 -1.60
CA ALA A 86 18.91 -1.32 -2.53
C ALA A 86 20.30 -1.48 -1.88
N ALA A 87 20.44 -1.14 -0.60
CA ALA A 87 21.70 -1.22 0.13
C ALA A 87 22.07 -2.64 0.59
N THR A 88 21.09 -3.53 0.76
CA THR A 88 21.32 -4.83 1.44
C THR A 88 21.13 -6.06 0.55
N MET A 89 20.39 -5.94 -0.55
CA MET A 89 19.85 -7.11 -1.25
C MET A 89 20.11 -7.14 -2.75
N GLU A 90 20.79 -6.13 -3.33
CA GLU A 90 20.97 -5.99 -4.79
C GLU A 90 19.70 -6.39 -5.55
N PRO A 91 18.65 -5.55 -5.55
CA PRO A 91 17.34 -5.97 -6.06
C PRO A 91 17.43 -6.47 -7.51
N ASP A 92 17.19 -7.78 -7.69
CA ASP A 92 17.32 -8.48 -8.97
C ASP A 92 16.39 -7.95 -10.07
N SER A 93 15.36 -7.17 -9.71
CA SER A 93 14.35 -6.68 -10.66
C SER A 93 13.63 -5.41 -10.21
N PRO A 94 13.35 -4.47 -11.14
CA PRO A 94 12.55 -3.27 -10.86
C PRO A 94 11.11 -3.58 -10.44
N VAL A 95 10.63 -4.82 -10.60
CA VAL A 95 9.29 -5.26 -10.18
C VAL A 95 9.07 -5.05 -8.68
N HIS A 96 10.11 -5.19 -7.84
CA HIS A 96 9.97 -4.96 -6.39
C HIS A 96 9.49 -3.54 -6.10
N TRP A 97 10.05 -2.53 -6.78
CA TRP A 97 9.67 -1.13 -6.63
C TRP A 97 8.20 -0.90 -6.98
N LEU A 98 7.72 -1.55 -8.04
CA LEU A 98 6.33 -1.46 -8.46
C LEU A 98 5.39 -2.11 -7.46
N VAL A 99 5.71 -3.30 -6.95
CA VAL A 99 4.88 -4.00 -5.95
C VAL A 99 4.78 -3.19 -4.66
N TYR A 100 5.91 -2.72 -4.12
CA TYR A 100 5.90 -1.88 -2.92
C TYR A 100 5.18 -0.54 -3.16
N GLY A 101 5.28 0.03 -4.37
CA GLY A 101 4.53 1.22 -4.77
C GLY A 101 3.01 0.98 -4.82
N LEU A 102 2.56 -0.17 -5.31
CA LEU A 102 1.14 -0.55 -5.30
C LEU A 102 0.62 -0.77 -3.87
N MET A 103 1.44 -1.36 -2.99
CA MET A 103 1.11 -1.51 -1.57
C MET A 103 0.98 -0.15 -0.87
N LEU A 104 1.91 0.78 -1.16
CA LEU A 104 1.83 2.17 -0.69
C LEU A 104 0.54 2.83 -1.16
N ALA A 105 0.23 2.74 -2.46
CA ALA A 105 -0.97 3.31 -3.03
C ALA A 105 -2.23 2.73 -2.37
N GLY A 106 -2.35 1.40 -2.27
CA GLY A 106 -3.48 0.73 -1.61
C GLY A 106 -3.67 1.20 -0.17
N THR A 107 -2.57 1.31 0.58
CA THR A 107 -2.57 1.78 1.97
C THR A 107 -3.06 3.23 2.07
N ILE A 108 -2.56 4.13 1.22
CA ILE A 108 -2.98 5.55 1.20
C ILE A 108 -4.45 5.68 0.78
N PHE A 109 -4.87 4.96 -0.27
CA PHE A 109 -6.25 4.98 -0.75
C PHE A 109 -7.23 4.45 0.31
N GLY A 110 -6.86 3.41 1.05
CA GLY A 110 -7.67 2.91 2.16
C GLY A 110 -7.86 3.96 3.26
N HIS A 111 -6.85 4.78 3.52
CA HIS A 111 -6.90 5.86 4.50
C HIS A 111 -7.51 7.17 3.95
N ALA A 112 -7.88 7.20 2.68
CA ALA A 112 -8.47 8.39 2.09
C ALA A 112 -9.83 8.73 2.74
N PRO A 113 -10.18 10.02 2.84
CA PRO A 113 -11.54 10.44 3.16
C PRO A 113 -12.55 9.80 2.21
N SER A 114 -13.77 9.55 2.70
CA SER A 114 -14.85 8.91 1.94
C SER A 114 -15.15 9.65 0.64
N GLU A 115 -15.04 10.98 0.63
CA GLU A 115 -15.31 11.82 -0.53
C GLU A 115 -14.34 11.52 -1.69
N ILE A 116 -13.09 11.19 -1.37
CA ILE A 116 -12.09 10.80 -2.38
C ILE A 116 -12.40 9.41 -2.90
N LEU A 117 -12.84 8.51 -2.01
CA LEU A 117 -13.20 7.14 -2.39
C LEU A 117 -14.43 7.12 -3.29
N ASP A 118 -15.47 7.89 -2.92
CA ASP A 118 -16.71 8.03 -3.68
C ASP A 118 -16.42 8.62 -5.07
N ALA A 119 -15.61 9.68 -5.15
CA ALA A 119 -15.21 10.27 -6.43
C ALA A 119 -14.42 9.28 -7.32
N ALA A 120 -13.56 8.46 -6.71
CA ALA A 120 -12.80 7.44 -7.44
C ALA A 120 -13.72 6.33 -7.97
N ILE A 121 -14.68 5.86 -7.16
CA ILE A 121 -15.68 4.86 -7.55
C ILE A 121 -16.57 5.41 -8.67
N ASP A 122 -17.10 6.62 -8.50
CA ASP A 122 -17.96 7.27 -9.51
C ASP A 122 -17.23 7.46 -10.83
N GLY A 123 -15.96 7.89 -10.78
CA GLY A 123 -15.11 8.02 -11.96
C GLY A 123 -14.90 6.69 -12.68
N PHE A 124 -14.65 5.62 -11.92
CA PHE A 124 -14.46 4.28 -12.47
C PHE A 124 -15.75 3.73 -13.09
N VAL A 125 -16.89 3.86 -12.43
CA VAL A 125 -18.20 3.44 -12.95
C VAL A 125 -18.52 4.15 -14.26
N ARG A 126 -18.31 5.48 -14.33
CA ARG A 126 -18.50 6.25 -15.57
C ARG A 126 -17.60 5.77 -16.70
N MET A 127 -16.36 5.39 -16.40
CA MET A 127 -15.45 4.85 -17.40
C MET A 127 -15.94 3.50 -17.96
N LEU A 128 -16.47 2.63 -17.10
CA LEU A 128 -17.05 1.35 -17.52
C LEU A 128 -18.29 1.56 -18.40
N ASP A 129 -19.18 2.48 -18.02
CA ASP A 129 -20.35 2.83 -18.82
C ASP A 129 -19.94 3.31 -20.23
N LEU A 130 -18.95 4.19 -20.32
CA LEU A 130 -18.41 4.67 -21.60
C LEU A 130 -17.80 3.56 -22.46
N SER A 131 -17.25 2.51 -21.84
CA SER A 131 -16.70 1.36 -22.56
C SER A 131 -17.77 0.42 -23.11
N SER A 132 -18.94 0.37 -22.47
CA SER A 132 -20.07 -0.46 -22.89
C SER A 132 -20.87 0.11 -24.08
N GLN A 133 -20.67 1.41 -24.37
CA GLN A 133 -21.32 2.10 -25.50
C GLN A 133 -20.50 2.10 -26.79
N ARG A 134 -19.37 1.37 -26.83
CA ARG A 134 -18.52 1.19 -28.02
C ARG A 134 -18.62 -0.22 -28.55
#